data_AF-A0A7T3RCQ9-F1
#
_entry.id   AF-A0A7T3RCQ9-F1
#
_cell.length_a   1.000
_cell.length_b   1.000
_cell.length_c   1.000
_cell.angle_alpha   90.00
_cell.angle_beta   90.00
_cell.angle_gamma   90.00
#
_symmetry.space_group_name_H-M   'P 1'
#
loop_
_entity.id
_entity.type
_entity.pdbx_description
1 polymer ?
#
loop_
_entity_poly.entity_id
_entity_poly.type
_entity_poly.pdbx_seq_one_letter_code
_entity_poly.pdbx_strand_id
1 'polypeptide(L)'
;MKKTLLVLPALALATLAFIGCSKNTTGKIVQNKDKPFVFFNRQPSDPTTGKIDMDSMNWNDKTYYVGFDAAGGGAVQGKLITDYLANADPSVIDRNGDGIIGYVLCIGDVGHNDSKARTQGIREALGTWNGSTDPTVNKEGSVTVGGKKFKVVELEGKAMTGTDGSTWNANAATEAMGNWATKFADKIDMVVSNNDGMAMGCLQASNYPAGVPIFGYDANADAVDAIGKGQLTGTVSQNVDAQATATLQILRNLMDGLTGADVYKKGISEPDQYGNKISAFVEYKADTKALLASNTGVNKDNWKEYAAGSRDKGIKQTTAEKKKVILTIYNSADNFLSSSYLPALNYYAPLLGITLNVVQGDGQNESSCLDKFTNLNNYDAYAINMVKTNSGADYLDKLKY
;
A
#
# COMPACT_ATOMS: atom_id res chain seq x y z
N MET A 1 -35.33 100.21 3.31
CA MET A 1 -35.22 99.12 2.30
C MET A 1 -34.98 97.81 3.05
N LYS A 2 -35.91 96.87 2.89
CA LYS A 2 -35.91 95.54 3.51
C LYS A 2 -34.96 94.61 2.75
N LYS A 3 -34.14 93.80 3.44
CA LYS A 3 -33.81 92.43 3.02
C LYS A 3 -33.67 91.52 4.24
N THR A 4 -34.51 90.51 4.21
CA THR A 4 -34.71 89.39 5.14
C THR A 4 -33.57 88.38 5.00
N LEU A 5 -33.13 87.75 6.10
CA LEU A 5 -32.52 86.43 6.05
C LEU A 5 -33.19 85.51 7.08
N LEU A 6 -33.79 84.43 6.58
CA LEU A 6 -34.41 83.35 7.34
C LEU A 6 -33.34 82.56 8.12
N VAL A 7 -33.68 82.13 9.33
CA VAL A 7 -33.02 81.03 10.04
C VAL A 7 -34.04 79.90 10.20
N LEU A 8 -33.76 78.73 9.61
CA LEU A 8 -34.49 77.47 9.84
C LEU A 8 -33.87 76.72 11.04
N PRO A 9 -34.65 75.95 11.83
CA PRO A 9 -34.16 75.24 13.01
C PRO A 9 -33.50 73.90 12.66
N ALA A 10 -32.56 73.50 13.52
CA ALA A 10 -31.78 72.27 13.46
C ALA A 10 -32.64 71.00 13.58
N LEU A 11 -32.37 70.03 12.71
CA LEU A 11 -32.91 68.67 12.78
C LEU A 11 -31.89 67.79 13.53
N ALA A 12 -32.25 67.31 14.72
CA ALA A 12 -31.48 66.34 15.47
C ALA A 12 -31.75 64.93 14.90
N LEU A 13 -30.75 64.29 14.29
CA LEU A 13 -30.77 62.86 13.97
C LEU A 13 -30.09 62.09 15.12
N ALA A 14 -30.87 61.29 15.84
CA ALA A 14 -30.37 60.31 16.79
C ALA A 14 -29.74 59.13 16.04
N THR A 15 -28.46 58.88 16.28
CA THR A 15 -27.75 57.68 15.80
C THR A 15 -28.01 56.50 16.74
N LEU A 16 -28.78 55.51 16.28
CA LEU A 16 -28.81 54.18 16.90
C LEU A 16 -27.50 53.46 16.59
N ALA A 17 -26.71 53.18 17.63
CA ALA A 17 -25.56 52.30 17.54
C ALA A 17 -26.03 50.83 17.55
N PHE A 18 -25.94 50.17 16.40
CA PHE A 18 -25.97 48.70 16.33
C PHE A 18 -24.62 48.16 16.83
N ILE A 19 -24.60 47.60 18.03
CA ILE A 19 -23.49 46.78 18.52
C ILE A 19 -23.62 45.42 17.83
N GLY A 20 -22.94 45.26 16.70
CA GLY A 20 -22.72 43.97 16.07
C GLY A 20 -21.67 43.19 16.86
N CYS A 21 -22.07 42.12 17.52
CA CYS A 21 -21.15 41.09 18.02
C CYS A 21 -20.46 40.41 16.83
N SER A 22 -19.29 40.91 16.41
CA SER A 22 -18.37 40.15 15.58
C SER A 22 -17.63 39.15 16.48
N LYS A 23 -17.98 37.87 16.37
CA LYS A 23 -17.07 36.79 16.77
C LYS A 23 -15.83 36.90 15.89
N ASN A 24 -14.72 37.37 16.45
CA ASN A 24 -13.40 37.22 15.87
C ASN A 24 -13.05 35.73 15.80
N THR A 25 -13.43 35.06 14.71
CA THR A 25 -12.75 33.84 14.26
C THR A 25 -11.60 34.25 13.36
N THR A 26 -10.55 34.82 13.94
CA THR A 26 -9.23 34.85 13.32
C THR A 26 -8.59 33.47 13.46
N GLY A 27 -9.17 32.48 12.77
CA GLY A 27 -8.50 31.20 12.56
C GLY A 27 -7.25 31.46 11.72
N LYS A 28 -6.08 31.23 12.30
CA LYS A 28 -4.80 31.35 11.58
C LYS A 28 -4.86 30.43 10.36
N ILE A 29 -4.77 30.99 9.15
CA ILE A 29 -4.71 30.20 7.91
C ILE A 29 -3.46 29.30 8.01
N VAL A 30 -3.65 27.99 7.95
CA VAL A 30 -2.55 27.02 7.93
C VAL A 30 -2.05 26.89 6.49
N GLN A 31 -0.79 27.22 6.26
CA GLN A 31 -0.16 27.09 4.94
C GLN A 31 0.00 25.62 4.56
N ASN A 32 -0.02 25.30 3.27
CA ASN A 32 0.05 23.92 2.78
C ASN A 32 1.29 23.19 3.29
N LYS A 33 2.44 23.88 3.37
CA LYS A 33 3.70 23.34 3.89
C LYS A 33 3.64 22.91 5.36
N ASP A 34 2.70 23.42 6.13
CA ASP A 34 2.57 23.15 7.57
C ASP A 34 1.49 22.09 7.89
N LYS A 35 0.74 21.64 6.87
CA LYS A 35 -0.35 20.67 7.01
C LYS A 35 0.17 19.22 7.11
N PRO A 36 -0.62 18.32 7.71
CA PRO A 36 -0.29 16.90 7.80
C PRO A 36 -0.13 16.23 6.43
N PHE A 37 0.83 15.33 6.35
CA PHE A 37 1.20 14.68 5.10
C PHE A 37 1.61 13.22 5.37
N VAL A 38 1.03 12.27 4.65
CA VAL A 38 1.37 10.84 4.81
C VAL A 38 1.71 10.24 3.45
N PHE A 39 2.94 9.75 3.28
CA PHE A 39 3.22 8.80 2.20
C PHE A 39 2.63 7.44 2.56
N PHE A 40 2.09 6.70 1.59
CA PHE A 40 1.59 5.35 1.88
C PHE A 40 1.81 4.37 0.74
N ASN A 41 1.92 3.09 1.11
CA ASN A 41 2.19 1.93 0.24
C ASN A 41 3.58 2.01 -0.45
N ARG A 42 3.86 3.05 -1.25
CA ARG A 42 5.16 3.27 -1.91
C ARG A 42 5.99 4.27 -1.09
N GLN A 43 7.00 3.79 -0.37
CA GLN A 43 7.84 4.63 0.48
C GLN A 43 8.76 5.53 -0.37
N PRO A 44 8.98 6.81 0.02
CA PRO A 44 10.00 7.63 -0.61
C PRO A 44 11.38 6.99 -0.48
N SER A 45 12.00 6.68 -1.61
CA SER A 45 13.29 6.00 -1.65
C SER A 45 13.96 6.13 -3.01
N ASP A 46 15.28 5.97 -3.03
CA ASP A 46 16.02 5.79 -4.27
C ASP A 46 15.64 4.45 -4.94
N PRO A 47 15.15 4.45 -6.20
CA PRO A 47 14.63 3.25 -6.86
C PRO A 47 15.71 2.21 -7.16
N THR A 48 16.99 2.57 -7.12
CA THR A 48 18.10 1.64 -7.39
C THR A 48 18.50 0.94 -6.10
N THR A 49 18.84 1.72 -5.07
CA THR A 49 19.40 1.25 -3.80
C THR A 49 18.35 0.88 -2.76
N GLY A 50 17.12 1.38 -2.91
CA GLY A 50 16.05 1.25 -1.91
C GLY A 50 16.25 2.13 -0.66
N LYS A 51 17.31 2.96 -0.64
CA LYS A 51 17.60 3.88 0.48
C LYS A 51 16.45 4.88 0.62
N ILE A 52 15.91 4.99 1.83
CA ILE A 52 14.81 5.91 2.13
C ILE A 52 15.24 7.36 1.92
N ASP A 53 14.38 8.11 1.23
CA ASP A 53 14.54 9.55 1.02
C ASP A 53 14.10 10.31 2.28
N MET A 54 15.07 10.53 3.17
CA MET A 54 14.83 11.27 4.40
C MET A 54 14.61 12.77 4.17
N ASP A 55 14.97 13.33 3.01
CA ASP A 55 14.67 14.74 2.72
C ASP A 55 13.15 14.90 2.53
N SER A 56 12.53 13.98 1.79
CA SER A 56 11.07 13.92 1.68
C SER A 56 10.40 13.60 3.03
N MET A 57 10.92 12.65 3.80
CA MET A 57 10.34 12.27 5.10
C MET A 57 10.47 13.38 6.17
N ASN A 58 11.45 14.26 6.03
CA ASN A 58 11.70 15.39 6.94
C ASN A 58 11.10 16.72 6.44
N TRP A 59 10.21 16.68 5.45
CA TRP A 59 9.50 17.87 4.95
C TRP A 59 8.93 18.75 6.06
N ASN A 60 8.18 18.14 6.99
CA ASN A 60 7.76 18.77 8.24
C ASN A 60 7.59 17.73 9.37
N ASP A 61 7.27 18.21 10.57
CA ASP A 61 7.03 17.39 11.77
C ASP A 61 5.75 16.54 11.71
N LYS A 62 4.93 16.74 10.69
CA LYS A 62 3.65 16.06 10.41
C LYS A 62 3.72 15.14 9.18
N THR A 63 4.93 14.87 8.67
CA THR A 63 5.18 13.93 7.58
C THR A 63 5.41 12.52 8.12
N TYR A 64 4.65 11.53 7.68
CA TYR A 64 4.83 10.11 8.04
C TYR A 64 4.76 9.20 6.82
N TYR A 65 5.19 7.95 6.98
CA TYR A 65 4.95 6.89 6.01
C TYR A 65 4.10 5.79 6.64
N VAL A 66 3.18 5.21 5.87
CA VAL A 66 2.40 4.04 6.27
C VAL A 66 2.54 2.93 5.22
N GLY A 67 2.95 1.75 5.68
CA GLY A 67 3.12 0.57 4.85
C GLY A 67 3.11 -0.69 5.70
N PHE A 68 3.90 -1.67 5.30
CA PHE A 68 4.10 -2.93 6.02
C PHE A 68 5.58 -3.26 6.09
N ASP A 69 5.96 -4.19 6.98
CA ASP A 69 7.33 -4.68 7.06
C ASP A 69 7.66 -5.50 5.80
N ALA A 70 8.13 -4.84 4.74
CA ALA A 70 8.38 -5.49 3.45
C ALA A 70 9.43 -6.60 3.54
N ALA A 71 10.51 -6.37 4.30
CA ALA A 71 11.58 -7.35 4.50
C ALA A 71 11.09 -8.57 5.28
N GLY A 72 10.41 -8.36 6.42
CA GLY A 72 9.76 -9.45 7.15
C GLY A 72 8.69 -10.16 6.31
N GLY A 73 8.03 -9.42 5.43
CA GLY A 73 7.06 -9.92 4.46
C GLY A 73 7.62 -10.96 3.49
N GLY A 74 8.76 -10.64 2.85
CA GLY A 74 9.46 -11.59 1.99
C GLY A 74 9.85 -12.87 2.73
N ALA A 75 10.32 -12.76 3.98
CA ALA A 75 10.62 -13.93 4.81
C ALA A 75 9.36 -14.76 5.15
N VAL A 76 8.22 -14.11 5.40
CA VAL A 76 6.93 -14.81 5.61
C VAL A 76 6.50 -15.56 4.35
N GLN A 77 6.64 -14.96 3.16
CA GLN A 77 6.33 -15.62 1.89
C GLN A 77 7.25 -16.82 1.65
N GLY A 78 8.56 -16.65 1.84
CA GLY A 78 9.53 -17.74 1.73
C GLY A 78 9.22 -18.88 2.70
N LYS A 79 8.87 -18.55 3.95
CA LYS A 79 8.48 -19.55 4.96
C LYS A 79 7.21 -20.30 4.55
N LEU A 80 6.18 -19.59 4.06
CA LEU A 80 4.93 -20.17 3.57
C LEU A 80 5.20 -21.23 2.49
N ILE A 81 6.10 -20.93 1.55
CA ILE A 81 6.53 -21.84 0.49
C ILE A 81 7.26 -23.06 1.09
N THR A 82 8.25 -22.84 1.96
CA THR A 82 9.01 -23.96 2.54
C THR A 82 8.18 -24.85 3.44
N ASP A 83 7.22 -24.29 4.19
CA ASP A 83 6.30 -25.05 5.02
C ASP A 83 5.39 -25.92 4.15
N TYR A 84 4.90 -25.39 3.01
CA TYR A 84 4.13 -26.18 2.05
C TYR A 84 4.96 -27.34 1.50
N LEU A 85 6.18 -27.08 1.03
CA LEU A 85 7.08 -28.09 0.46
C LEU A 85 7.45 -29.17 1.48
N ALA A 86 7.76 -28.79 2.72
CA ALA A 86 8.12 -29.72 3.78
C ALA A 86 7.01 -30.75 4.08
N ASN A 87 5.75 -30.37 3.87
CA ASN A 87 4.57 -31.21 4.10
C ASN A 87 4.00 -31.86 2.82
N ALA A 88 4.63 -31.65 1.67
CA ALA A 88 4.17 -32.18 0.39
C ALA A 88 4.73 -33.59 0.11
N ASP A 89 4.06 -34.33 -0.78
CA ASP A 89 4.57 -35.59 -1.33
C ASP A 89 5.66 -35.28 -2.38
N PRO A 90 6.92 -35.72 -2.18
CA PRO A 90 7.99 -35.43 -3.12
C PRO A 90 7.73 -35.97 -4.52
N SER A 91 7.00 -37.08 -4.66
CA SER A 91 6.68 -37.69 -5.96
C SER A 91 5.61 -36.94 -6.75
N VAL A 92 4.92 -36.01 -6.09
CA VAL A 92 3.90 -35.14 -6.70
C VAL A 92 4.50 -33.78 -7.05
N ILE A 93 5.37 -33.24 -6.17
CA ILE A 93 5.98 -31.93 -6.39
C ILE A 93 7.06 -31.98 -7.47
N ASP A 94 7.97 -32.95 -7.44
CA ASP A 94 8.95 -33.16 -8.53
C ASP A 94 8.23 -33.86 -9.69
N ARG A 95 7.68 -33.07 -10.61
CA ARG A 95 6.71 -33.55 -11.61
C ARG A 95 7.36 -34.42 -12.68
N ASN A 96 8.64 -34.19 -12.98
CA ASN A 96 9.38 -34.93 -14.01
C ASN A 96 10.34 -35.98 -13.42
N GLY A 97 10.52 -36.00 -12.09
CA GLY A 97 11.35 -36.97 -11.38
C GLY A 97 12.85 -36.74 -11.55
N ASP A 98 13.29 -35.53 -11.92
CA ASP A 98 14.70 -35.24 -12.18
C ASP A 98 15.51 -34.87 -10.91
N GLY A 99 14.84 -34.80 -9.75
CA GLY A 99 15.45 -34.45 -8.47
C GLY A 99 15.70 -32.95 -8.29
N ILE A 100 15.12 -32.11 -9.15
CA ILE A 100 15.16 -30.65 -9.11
C ILE A 100 13.74 -30.13 -8.88
N ILE A 101 13.60 -29.14 -8.01
CA ILE A 101 12.38 -28.33 -7.92
C ILE A 101 12.59 -27.08 -8.77
N GLY A 102 12.01 -27.06 -9.97
CA GLY A 102 12.02 -25.93 -10.87
C GLY A 102 10.91 -24.95 -10.55
N TYR A 103 11.23 -23.66 -10.43
CA TYR A 103 10.19 -22.62 -10.28
C TYR A 103 10.38 -21.46 -11.25
N VAL A 104 9.27 -20.82 -11.61
CA VAL A 104 9.24 -19.53 -12.32
C VAL A 104 8.80 -18.43 -11.36
N LEU A 105 9.35 -17.22 -11.54
CA LEU A 105 9.12 -16.08 -10.65
C LEU A 105 8.57 -14.86 -11.39
N CYS A 106 7.36 -14.44 -11.02
CA CYS A 106 6.76 -13.18 -11.46
C CYS A 106 7.23 -12.03 -10.56
N ILE A 107 8.04 -11.13 -11.11
CA ILE A 107 8.61 -9.97 -10.42
C ILE A 107 7.76 -8.74 -10.73
N GLY A 108 7.52 -7.91 -9.72
CA GLY A 108 6.79 -6.65 -9.85
C GLY A 108 7.60 -5.51 -10.46
N ASP A 109 7.32 -4.29 -10.00
CA ASP A 109 8.15 -3.11 -10.27
C ASP A 109 9.55 -3.29 -9.66
N VAL A 110 10.58 -3.44 -10.49
CA VAL A 110 11.96 -3.66 -10.05
C VAL A 110 12.54 -2.49 -9.24
N GLY A 111 11.97 -1.28 -9.39
CA GLY A 111 12.34 -0.11 -8.59
C GLY A 111 11.65 -0.03 -7.23
N HIS A 112 10.65 -0.89 -6.99
CA HIS A 112 9.85 -0.88 -5.77
C HIS A 112 10.46 -1.76 -4.67
N ASN A 113 10.51 -1.23 -3.44
CA ASN A 113 11.09 -1.95 -2.31
C ASN A 113 10.37 -3.26 -1.99
N ASP A 114 9.04 -3.34 -2.19
CA ASP A 114 8.31 -4.58 -1.98
C ASP A 114 8.74 -5.70 -2.94
N SER A 115 8.92 -5.40 -4.23
CA SER A 115 9.37 -6.40 -5.21
C SER A 115 10.73 -6.96 -4.81
N LYS A 116 11.64 -6.07 -4.38
CA LYS A 116 12.99 -6.42 -3.93
C LYS A 116 12.92 -7.35 -2.72
N ALA A 117 12.18 -6.94 -1.68
CA ALA A 117 12.07 -7.69 -0.45
C ALA A 117 11.41 -9.06 -0.64
N ARG A 118 10.32 -9.12 -1.41
CA ARG A 118 9.60 -10.38 -1.72
C ARG A 118 10.49 -11.32 -2.53
N THR A 119 11.13 -10.82 -3.59
CA THR A 119 12.07 -11.61 -4.41
C THR A 119 13.24 -12.13 -3.59
N GLN A 120 13.85 -11.29 -2.75
CA GLN A 120 14.93 -11.71 -1.87
C GLN A 120 14.48 -12.80 -0.91
N GLY A 121 13.37 -12.61 -0.19
CA GLY A 121 12.87 -13.59 0.77
C GLY A 121 12.52 -14.95 0.17
N ILE A 122 11.91 -14.97 -1.03
CA ILE A 122 11.67 -16.21 -1.79
C ILE A 122 13.00 -16.90 -2.14
N ARG A 123 13.93 -16.16 -2.74
CA ARG A 123 15.22 -16.71 -3.18
C ARG A 123 16.09 -17.17 -2.01
N GLU A 124 16.05 -16.48 -0.88
CA GLU A 124 16.75 -16.89 0.34
C GLU A 124 16.16 -18.18 0.90
N ALA A 125 14.83 -18.27 1.00
CA ALA A 125 14.14 -19.47 1.50
C ALA A 125 14.36 -20.71 0.62
N LEU A 126 14.48 -20.51 -0.69
CA LEU A 126 14.75 -21.57 -1.67
C LEU A 126 16.26 -21.82 -1.90
N GLY A 127 17.13 -21.02 -1.27
CA GLY A 127 18.59 -21.11 -1.42
C GLY A 127 19.15 -20.59 -2.76
N THR A 128 18.31 -19.99 -3.61
CA THR A 128 18.67 -19.45 -4.94
C THR A 128 19.16 -17.99 -4.90
N TRP A 129 19.22 -17.37 -3.72
CA TRP A 129 19.73 -16.00 -3.56
C TRP A 129 21.20 -15.86 -3.95
N ASN A 130 21.49 -14.88 -4.80
CA ASN A 130 22.82 -14.57 -5.29
C ASN A 130 23.16 -13.07 -5.14
N GLY A 131 22.75 -12.46 -4.03
CA GLY A 131 23.08 -11.07 -3.69
C GLY A 131 22.34 -10.00 -4.47
N SER A 132 21.35 -10.36 -5.31
CA SER A 132 20.61 -9.42 -6.15
C SER A 132 19.16 -9.84 -6.37
N THR A 133 18.30 -8.84 -6.45
CA THR A 133 16.88 -8.97 -6.84
C THR A 133 16.68 -8.79 -8.34
N ASP A 134 17.75 -8.62 -9.11
CA ASP A 134 17.68 -8.60 -10.57
C ASP A 134 17.03 -9.89 -11.09
N PRO A 135 16.09 -9.82 -12.05
CA PRO A 135 15.41 -10.99 -12.60
C PRO A 135 16.34 -12.10 -13.10
N THR A 136 17.56 -11.75 -13.53
CA THR A 136 18.51 -12.68 -14.15
C THR A 136 19.59 -13.21 -13.21
N VAL A 137 19.67 -12.70 -11.97
CA VAL A 137 20.74 -13.03 -11.03
C VAL A 137 20.23 -13.98 -9.94
N ASN A 138 20.48 -15.27 -10.14
CA ASN A 138 20.16 -16.35 -9.19
C ASN A 138 21.28 -17.43 -9.21
N LYS A 139 21.13 -18.48 -8.42
CA LYS A 139 22.02 -19.66 -8.39
C LYS A 139 21.22 -20.93 -8.10
N GLU A 140 21.83 -22.10 -8.28
CA GLU A 140 21.26 -23.37 -7.80
C GLU A 140 21.10 -23.32 -6.27
N GLY A 141 19.89 -23.65 -5.80
CA GLY A 141 19.51 -23.68 -4.40
C GLY A 141 19.24 -25.10 -3.90
N SER A 142 18.66 -25.19 -2.72
CA SER A 142 18.23 -26.48 -2.16
C SER A 142 17.12 -26.30 -1.12
N VAL A 143 16.17 -27.20 -1.13
CA VAL A 143 15.02 -27.21 -0.21
C VAL A 143 14.70 -28.63 0.23
N THR A 144 13.96 -28.76 1.33
CA THR A 144 13.41 -30.04 1.78
C THR A 144 11.96 -30.18 1.34
N VAL A 145 11.65 -31.28 0.64
CA VAL A 145 10.29 -31.66 0.26
C VAL A 145 9.98 -33.02 0.90
N GLY A 146 8.92 -33.11 1.70
CA GLY A 146 8.52 -34.37 2.36
C GLY A 146 9.66 -35.12 3.06
N GLY A 147 10.57 -34.40 3.72
CA GLY A 147 11.74 -34.96 4.40
C GLY A 147 12.94 -35.34 3.52
N LYS A 148 12.87 -35.15 2.20
CA LYS A 148 13.97 -35.37 1.25
C LYS A 148 14.53 -34.05 0.75
N LYS A 149 15.85 -33.99 0.54
CA LYS A 149 16.54 -32.79 0.04
C LYS A 149 16.56 -32.80 -1.49
N PHE A 150 16.14 -31.70 -2.09
CA PHE A 150 16.16 -31.49 -3.53
C PHE A 150 17.06 -30.32 -3.92
N LYS A 151 17.53 -30.33 -5.16
CA LYS A 151 18.07 -29.13 -5.80
C LYS A 151 16.92 -28.19 -6.15
N VAL A 152 17.19 -26.89 -6.20
CA VAL A 152 16.21 -25.89 -6.63
C VAL A 152 16.81 -25.06 -7.76
N VAL A 153 16.02 -24.83 -8.80
CA VAL A 153 16.40 -23.98 -9.93
C VAL A 153 15.30 -22.96 -10.20
N GLU A 154 15.66 -21.68 -10.18
CA GLU A 154 14.83 -20.64 -10.77
C GLU A 154 14.95 -20.75 -12.29
N LEU A 155 13.96 -21.35 -12.94
CA LEU A 155 13.95 -21.56 -14.39
C LEU A 155 13.96 -20.23 -15.14
N GLU A 156 13.18 -19.27 -14.63
CA GLU A 156 13.16 -17.89 -15.11
C GLU A 156 12.50 -16.97 -14.07
N GLY A 157 13.17 -15.86 -13.75
CA GLY A 157 12.56 -14.70 -13.09
C GLY A 157 12.31 -13.60 -14.12
N LYS A 158 11.13 -12.97 -14.11
CA LYS A 158 10.77 -11.94 -15.08
C LYS A 158 9.93 -10.84 -14.46
N ALA A 159 10.28 -9.58 -14.77
CA ALA A 159 9.44 -8.44 -14.45
C ALA A 159 8.18 -8.43 -15.33
N MET A 160 7.00 -8.38 -14.72
CA MET A 160 5.72 -8.38 -15.44
C MET A 160 5.31 -6.94 -15.78
N THR A 161 5.90 -6.46 -16.86
CA THR A 161 5.65 -5.12 -17.40
C THR A 161 4.75 -5.20 -18.63
N GLY A 162 3.67 -4.42 -18.64
CA GLY A 162 2.80 -4.27 -19.81
C GLY A 162 3.51 -3.56 -20.97
N THR A 163 2.95 -3.65 -22.18
CA THR A 163 3.48 -2.96 -23.37
C THR A 163 3.40 -1.44 -23.27
N ASP A 164 2.58 -0.93 -22.36
CA ASP A 164 2.44 0.47 -21.97
C ASP A 164 3.39 0.90 -20.84
N GLY A 165 4.23 -0.01 -20.33
CA GLY A 165 5.14 0.20 -19.21
C GLY A 165 4.55 -0.10 -17.82
N SER A 166 3.26 -0.45 -17.72
CA SER A 166 2.59 -0.79 -16.45
C SER A 166 3.30 -1.90 -15.71
N THR A 167 3.67 -1.68 -14.45
CA THR A 167 4.28 -2.70 -13.59
C THR A 167 3.21 -3.52 -12.88
N TRP A 168 3.57 -4.70 -12.35
CA TRP A 168 2.62 -5.61 -11.69
C TRP A 168 1.51 -6.11 -12.62
N ASN A 169 1.79 -6.20 -13.92
CA ASN A 169 0.77 -6.38 -14.94
C ASN A 169 0.28 -7.84 -15.01
N ALA A 170 -1.01 -8.05 -14.74
CA ALA A 170 -1.63 -9.37 -14.77
C ALA A 170 -1.64 -10.01 -16.17
N ASN A 171 -1.87 -9.23 -17.23
CA ASN A 171 -1.87 -9.76 -18.61
C ASN A 171 -0.47 -10.22 -19.04
N ALA A 172 0.57 -9.47 -18.67
CA ALA A 172 1.96 -9.86 -18.89
C ALA A 172 2.29 -11.16 -18.14
N ALA A 173 1.75 -11.35 -16.93
CA ALA A 173 1.89 -12.59 -16.17
C ALA A 173 1.16 -13.77 -16.84
N THR A 174 -0.05 -13.56 -17.39
CA THR A 174 -0.77 -14.57 -18.18
C THR A 174 0.04 -15.02 -19.39
N GLU A 175 0.57 -14.06 -20.17
CA GLU A 175 1.38 -14.35 -21.36
C GLU A 175 2.69 -15.06 -20.99
N ALA A 176 3.39 -14.57 -19.96
CA ALA A 176 4.62 -15.19 -19.47
C ALA A 176 4.38 -16.63 -19.04
N MET A 177 3.30 -16.89 -18.28
CA MET A 177 2.96 -18.24 -17.84
C MET A 177 2.67 -19.17 -19.01
N GLY A 178 1.92 -18.72 -20.03
CA GLY A 178 1.65 -19.54 -21.20
C GLY A 178 2.90 -19.89 -22.01
N ASN A 179 3.83 -18.94 -22.11
CA ASN A 179 5.13 -19.15 -22.74
C ASN A 179 6.01 -20.11 -21.92
N TRP A 180 6.06 -19.94 -20.59
CA TRP A 180 6.80 -20.82 -19.69
C TRP A 180 6.27 -22.25 -19.70
N ALA A 181 4.96 -22.43 -19.66
CA ALA A 181 4.33 -23.75 -19.77
C ALA A 181 4.73 -24.46 -21.08
N THR A 182 4.89 -23.73 -22.18
CA THR A 182 5.38 -24.28 -23.45
C THR A 182 6.88 -24.56 -23.43
N LYS A 183 7.68 -23.62 -22.89
CA LYS A 183 9.15 -23.65 -22.91
C LYS A 183 9.75 -24.68 -21.94
N PHE A 184 9.21 -24.75 -20.73
CA PHE A 184 9.74 -25.55 -19.63
C PHE A 184 8.91 -26.80 -19.34
N ALA A 185 7.66 -26.84 -19.79
CA ALA A 185 6.78 -28.01 -19.69
C ALA A 185 6.67 -28.58 -18.27
N ASP A 186 7.08 -29.83 -18.08
CA ASP A 186 7.03 -30.57 -16.82
C ASP A 186 8.16 -30.21 -15.85
N LYS A 187 9.12 -29.36 -16.23
CA LYS A 187 10.14 -28.83 -15.32
C LYS A 187 9.60 -27.79 -14.33
N ILE A 188 8.41 -27.24 -14.56
CA ILE A 188 7.82 -26.23 -13.66
C ILE A 188 7.12 -26.95 -12.51
N ASP A 189 7.75 -27.03 -11.34
CA ASP A 189 7.17 -27.64 -10.14
C ASP A 189 6.41 -26.63 -9.28
N MET A 190 6.66 -25.33 -9.47
CA MET A 190 6.00 -24.26 -8.72
C MET A 190 6.02 -22.93 -9.48
N VAL A 191 4.98 -22.13 -9.28
CA VAL A 191 4.94 -20.72 -9.70
C VAL A 191 4.98 -19.83 -8.46
N VAL A 192 5.85 -18.82 -8.45
CA VAL A 192 5.90 -17.85 -7.35
C VAL A 192 5.76 -16.45 -7.91
N SER A 193 5.03 -15.61 -7.20
CA SER A 193 4.76 -14.24 -7.63
C SER A 193 5.01 -13.25 -6.51
N ASN A 194 5.59 -12.10 -6.84
CA ASN A 194 5.68 -11.00 -5.89
C ASN A 194 4.31 -10.44 -5.50
N ASN A 195 3.22 -10.68 -6.24
CA ASN A 195 1.87 -10.31 -5.79
C ASN A 195 0.75 -11.22 -6.31
N ASP A 196 -0.44 -11.04 -5.74
CA ASP A 196 -1.66 -11.77 -6.08
C ASP A 196 -2.14 -11.45 -7.49
N GLY A 197 -2.11 -10.17 -7.91
CA GLY A 197 -2.58 -9.79 -9.25
C GLY A 197 -1.86 -10.54 -10.38
N MET A 198 -0.54 -10.68 -10.28
CA MET A 198 0.25 -11.46 -11.23
C MET A 198 0.03 -12.96 -11.07
N ALA A 199 -0.10 -13.48 -9.84
CA ALA A 199 -0.37 -14.90 -9.59
C ALA A 199 -1.73 -15.32 -10.19
N MET A 200 -2.76 -14.51 -9.97
CA MET A 200 -4.08 -14.70 -10.54
C MET A 200 -4.06 -14.57 -12.07
N GLY A 201 -3.20 -13.69 -12.62
CA GLY A 201 -2.91 -13.63 -14.06
C GLY A 201 -2.33 -14.93 -14.59
N CYS A 202 -1.32 -15.51 -13.93
CA CYS A 202 -0.78 -16.82 -14.32
C CYS A 202 -1.85 -17.91 -14.36
N LEU A 203 -2.78 -17.93 -13.40
CA LEU A 203 -3.91 -18.88 -13.38
C LEU A 203 -4.90 -18.69 -14.53
N GLN A 204 -4.88 -17.56 -15.26
CA GLN A 204 -5.68 -17.35 -16.46
C GLN A 204 -5.05 -17.95 -17.73
N ALA A 205 -3.80 -18.43 -17.68
CA ALA A 205 -3.17 -19.06 -18.83
C ALA A 205 -3.94 -20.34 -19.22
N SER A 206 -4.36 -20.44 -20.48
CA SER A 206 -5.19 -21.57 -20.96
C SER A 206 -4.49 -22.92 -20.89
N ASN A 207 -3.15 -22.91 -20.84
CA ASN A 207 -2.28 -24.06 -20.68
C ASN A 207 -1.56 -24.07 -19.31
N TYR A 208 -2.13 -23.44 -18.28
CA TYR A 208 -1.60 -23.54 -16.92
C TYR A 208 -1.48 -25.02 -16.52
N PRO A 209 -0.29 -25.52 -16.11
CA PRO A 209 -0.13 -26.94 -15.86
C PRO A 209 -0.94 -27.39 -14.63
N ALA A 210 -1.81 -28.36 -14.82
CA ALA A 210 -2.68 -28.87 -13.74
C ALA A 210 -1.86 -29.37 -12.55
N GLY A 211 -2.26 -28.99 -11.34
CA GLY A 211 -1.62 -29.42 -10.09
C GLY A 211 -0.35 -28.65 -9.71
N VAL A 212 0.15 -27.73 -10.55
CA VAL A 212 1.31 -26.91 -10.19
C VAL A 212 0.91 -25.89 -9.11
N PRO A 213 1.52 -25.93 -7.92
CA PRO A 213 1.26 -24.96 -6.86
C PRO A 213 1.70 -23.56 -7.28
N ILE A 214 0.94 -22.57 -6.81
CA ILE A 214 1.21 -21.16 -7.06
C ILE A 214 1.04 -20.31 -5.80
N PHE A 215 1.99 -19.41 -5.58
CA PHE A 215 2.03 -18.52 -4.43
C PHE A 215 2.00 -17.05 -4.85
N GLY A 216 1.09 -16.30 -4.25
CA GLY A 216 0.98 -14.85 -4.39
C GLY A 216 1.44 -14.09 -3.15
N TYR A 217 1.05 -12.83 -3.08
CA TYR A 217 1.25 -11.90 -1.97
C TYR A 217 0.20 -10.81 -2.07
N ASP A 218 -0.46 -10.45 -0.98
CA ASP A 218 -1.33 -9.28 -0.73
C ASP A 218 -2.59 -9.70 0.06
N ALA A 219 -3.01 -10.95 -0.10
CA ALA A 219 -4.29 -11.49 0.36
C ALA A 219 -5.49 -10.75 -0.23
N ASN A 220 -5.46 -10.51 -1.55
CA ASN A 220 -6.59 -9.95 -2.27
C ASN A 220 -7.80 -10.89 -2.18
N ALA A 221 -9.01 -10.31 -2.25
CA ALA A 221 -10.25 -11.05 -2.07
C ALA A 221 -10.40 -12.25 -3.03
N ASP A 222 -10.01 -12.07 -4.30
CA ASP A 222 -10.03 -13.09 -5.33
C ASP A 222 -8.95 -14.16 -5.13
N ALA A 223 -7.76 -13.77 -4.66
CA ALA A 223 -6.70 -14.70 -4.29
C ALA A 223 -7.07 -15.57 -3.07
N VAL A 224 -7.66 -14.97 -2.04
CA VAL A 224 -8.15 -15.70 -0.85
C VAL A 224 -9.28 -16.66 -1.22
N ASP A 225 -10.21 -16.24 -2.08
CA ASP A 225 -11.26 -17.11 -2.62
C ASP A 225 -10.67 -18.25 -3.49
N ALA A 226 -9.65 -17.95 -4.30
CA ALA A 226 -8.93 -18.95 -5.09
C ALA A 226 -8.21 -19.98 -4.21
N ILE A 227 -7.71 -19.60 -3.03
CA ILE A 227 -7.21 -20.55 -2.02
C ILE A 227 -8.34 -21.45 -1.52
N GLY A 228 -9.51 -20.87 -1.18
CA GLY A 228 -10.68 -21.63 -0.76
C GLY A 228 -11.17 -22.64 -1.82
N LYS A 229 -10.94 -22.34 -3.10
CA LYS A 229 -11.24 -23.21 -4.25
C LYS A 229 -10.11 -24.19 -4.61
N GLY A 230 -8.97 -24.13 -3.93
CA GLY A 230 -7.80 -24.97 -4.20
C GLY A 230 -7.06 -24.62 -5.51
N GLN A 231 -7.26 -23.41 -6.04
CA GLN A 231 -6.62 -22.91 -7.27
C GLN A 231 -5.29 -22.21 -6.97
N LEU A 232 -5.29 -21.32 -5.96
CA LEU A 232 -4.07 -20.67 -5.43
C LEU A 232 -3.60 -21.44 -4.19
N THR A 233 -2.30 -21.68 -4.04
CA THR A 233 -1.76 -22.48 -2.94
C THR A 233 -1.63 -21.66 -1.65
N GLY A 234 -1.22 -20.41 -1.78
CA GLY A 234 -1.11 -19.48 -0.66
C GLY A 234 -0.79 -18.06 -1.08
N THR A 235 -0.99 -17.13 -0.16
CA THR A 235 -0.64 -15.71 -0.29
C THR A 235 -0.18 -15.17 1.06
N VAL A 236 0.22 -13.91 1.13
CA VAL A 236 0.62 -13.24 2.37
C VAL A 236 -0.25 -12.01 2.56
N SER A 237 -0.98 -11.93 3.67
CA SER A 237 -1.67 -10.71 4.05
C SER A 237 -0.67 -9.70 4.58
N GLN A 238 -0.70 -8.49 4.03
CA GLN A 238 0.03 -7.32 4.53
C GLN A 238 -0.84 -6.43 5.46
N ASN A 239 -1.98 -6.94 5.94
CA ASN A 239 -2.91 -6.20 6.81
C ASN A 239 -3.36 -4.85 6.24
N VAL A 240 -3.93 -4.85 5.04
CA VAL A 240 -4.37 -3.63 4.33
C VAL A 240 -5.32 -2.75 5.15
N ASP A 241 -6.24 -3.34 5.92
CA ASP A 241 -7.15 -2.60 6.80
C ASP A 241 -6.41 -1.83 7.90
N ALA A 242 -5.33 -2.41 8.45
CA ALA A 242 -4.47 -1.74 9.42
C ALA A 242 -3.72 -0.57 8.77
N GLN A 243 -3.19 -0.75 7.55
CA GLN A 243 -2.50 0.32 6.83
C GLN A 243 -3.43 1.47 6.44
N ALA A 244 -4.62 1.16 5.90
CA ALA A 244 -5.62 2.15 5.54
C ALA A 244 -6.08 2.95 6.77
N THR A 245 -6.37 2.25 7.88
CA THR A 245 -6.74 2.88 9.14
C THR A 245 -5.58 3.72 9.69
N ALA A 246 -4.35 3.22 9.72
CA ALA A 246 -3.20 3.96 10.22
C ALA A 246 -2.93 5.23 9.41
N THR A 247 -3.05 5.16 8.08
CA THR A 247 -2.94 6.33 7.19
C THR A 247 -3.94 7.41 7.61
N LEU A 248 -5.21 7.04 7.78
CA LEU A 248 -6.26 7.97 8.16
C LEU A 248 -6.13 8.43 9.62
N GLN A 249 -5.72 7.57 10.53
CA GLN A 249 -5.60 7.86 11.96
C GLN A 249 -4.42 8.79 12.25
N ILE A 250 -3.27 8.63 11.59
CA ILE A 250 -2.15 9.58 11.67
C ILE A 250 -2.63 10.98 11.26
N LEU A 251 -3.30 11.08 10.11
CA LEU A 251 -3.86 12.33 9.64
C LEU A 251 -4.88 12.90 10.63
N ARG A 252 -5.79 12.05 11.14
CA ARG A 252 -6.80 12.44 12.15
C ARG A 252 -6.14 13.03 13.39
N ASN A 253 -5.18 12.32 13.97
CA ASN A 253 -4.45 12.74 15.16
C ASN A 253 -3.77 14.10 14.95
N LEU A 254 -3.07 14.27 13.83
CA LEU A 254 -2.38 15.53 13.51
C LEU A 254 -3.37 16.69 13.28
N MET A 255 -4.50 16.44 12.61
CA MET A 255 -5.54 17.46 12.41
C MET A 255 -6.29 17.82 13.70
N ASP A 256 -6.30 16.92 14.69
CA ASP A 256 -6.83 17.17 16.05
C ASP A 256 -5.79 17.83 16.97
N GLY A 257 -4.58 18.10 16.46
CA GLY A 257 -3.53 18.78 17.21
C GLY A 257 -2.72 17.88 18.15
N LEU A 258 -2.81 16.55 18.00
CA LEU A 258 -1.90 15.64 18.70
C LEU A 258 -0.47 15.85 18.20
N THR A 259 0.49 15.65 19.10
CA THR A 259 1.93 15.82 18.83
C THR A 259 2.74 14.69 19.46
N GLY A 260 4.01 14.57 19.08
CA GLY A 260 4.91 13.58 19.65
C GLY A 260 4.39 12.15 19.50
N ALA A 261 4.49 11.36 20.58
CA ALA A 261 4.13 9.95 20.56
C ALA A 261 2.64 9.68 20.35
N ASP A 262 1.77 10.61 20.74
CA ASP A 262 0.32 10.42 20.62
C ASP A 262 -0.10 10.30 19.16
N VAL A 263 0.62 10.96 18.24
CA VAL A 263 0.34 10.88 16.79
C VAL A 263 0.37 9.44 16.31
N TYR A 264 1.41 8.67 16.64
CA TYR A 264 1.59 7.30 16.13
C TYR A 264 1.14 6.21 17.10
N LYS A 265 0.55 6.58 18.25
CA LYS A 265 0.02 5.62 19.24
C LYS A 265 -1.48 5.60 19.33
N LYS A 266 -2.13 6.77 19.44
CA LYS A 266 -3.58 6.86 19.68
C LYS A 266 -4.36 6.41 18.45
N GLY A 267 -5.27 5.45 18.65
CA GLY A 267 -6.02 4.81 17.57
C GLY A 267 -5.24 3.71 16.85
N ILE A 268 -3.94 3.54 17.16
CA ILE A 268 -3.04 2.60 16.47
C ILE A 268 -2.66 1.47 17.42
N SER A 269 -1.78 1.73 18.39
CA SER A 269 -1.34 0.75 19.39
C SER A 269 -2.02 0.93 20.75
N GLU A 270 -2.56 2.12 20.99
CA GLU A 270 -3.33 2.50 22.18
C GLU A 270 -4.70 3.04 21.75
N PRO A 271 -5.78 2.88 22.54
CA PRO A 271 -7.06 3.50 22.24
C PRO A 271 -6.94 5.03 22.11
N ASP A 272 -7.62 5.62 21.13
CA ASP A 272 -7.79 7.08 21.05
C ASP A 272 -8.88 7.59 22.00
N GLN A 273 -9.18 8.89 21.93
CA GLN A 273 -10.23 9.52 22.74
C GLN A 273 -11.65 8.99 22.46
N TYR A 274 -11.87 8.32 21.33
CA TYR A 274 -13.13 7.68 20.95
C TYR A 274 -13.15 6.18 21.26
N GLY A 275 -12.05 5.64 21.81
CA GLY A 275 -11.88 4.22 22.08
C GLY A 275 -11.55 3.39 20.84
N ASN A 276 -11.25 4.01 19.70
CA ASN A 276 -10.81 3.32 18.51
C ASN A 276 -9.38 2.79 18.70
N LYS A 277 -9.10 1.60 18.18
CA LYS A 277 -7.75 1.02 18.13
C LYS A 277 -7.67 0.02 16.99
N ILE A 278 -6.61 0.07 16.19
CA ILE A 278 -6.29 -0.98 15.23
C ILE A 278 -6.05 -2.30 15.99
N SER A 279 -6.69 -3.37 15.50
CA SER A 279 -6.60 -4.70 16.09
C SER A 279 -5.29 -5.40 15.72
N ALA A 280 -4.83 -5.24 14.48
CA ALA A 280 -3.55 -5.78 14.03
C ALA A 280 -2.37 -5.01 14.63
N PHE A 281 -1.22 -5.68 14.76
CA PHE A 281 0.00 -5.02 15.21
C PHE A 281 0.55 -4.09 14.12
N VAL A 282 0.87 -2.86 14.51
CA VAL A 282 1.51 -1.85 13.67
C VAL A 282 2.73 -1.32 14.42
N GLU A 283 3.92 -1.54 13.86
CA GLU A 283 5.17 -1.05 14.43
C GLU A 283 5.43 0.39 13.99
N TYR A 284 5.93 1.24 14.90
CA TYR A 284 6.48 2.54 14.53
C TYR A 284 8.02 2.50 14.49
N LYS A 285 8.60 2.81 13.34
CA LYS A 285 10.04 2.96 13.12
C LYS A 285 10.41 4.44 13.14
N ALA A 286 11.04 4.89 14.22
CA ALA A 286 11.32 6.31 14.46
C ALA A 286 12.34 6.91 13.48
N ASP A 287 13.31 6.11 13.04
CA ASP A 287 14.38 6.51 12.10
C ASP A 287 13.85 6.92 10.72
N THR A 288 12.77 6.28 10.28
CA THR A 288 12.14 6.50 8.97
C THR A 288 10.74 7.09 9.07
N LYS A 289 10.26 7.38 10.29
CA LYS A 289 8.91 7.89 10.59
C LYS A 289 7.81 7.00 9.97
N ALA A 290 8.06 5.70 9.94
CA ALA A 290 7.24 4.71 9.26
C ALA A 290 6.34 3.95 10.24
N LEU A 291 5.08 3.73 9.87
CA LEU A 291 4.17 2.80 10.52
C LEU A 291 4.01 1.57 9.65
N LEU A 292 4.41 0.42 10.17
CA LEU A 292 4.54 -0.84 9.43
C LEU A 292 3.60 -1.89 10.01
N ALA A 293 2.57 -2.26 9.26
CA ALA A 293 1.70 -3.38 9.62
C ALA A 293 2.46 -4.72 9.48
N SER A 294 2.08 -5.71 10.30
CA SER A 294 2.66 -7.05 10.24
C SER A 294 2.21 -7.84 9.01
N ASN A 295 2.91 -8.94 8.71
CA ASN A 295 2.56 -9.86 7.63
C ASN A 295 2.13 -11.22 8.18
N THR A 296 1.18 -11.87 7.51
CA THR A 296 0.73 -13.24 7.86
C THR A 296 0.55 -14.09 6.61
N GLY A 297 1.09 -15.31 6.62
CA GLY A 297 0.84 -16.29 5.57
C GLY A 297 -0.62 -16.77 5.58
N VAL A 298 -1.23 -16.81 4.40
CA VAL A 298 -2.61 -17.25 4.17
C VAL A 298 -2.58 -18.49 3.29
N ASN A 299 -3.22 -19.56 3.74
CA ASN A 299 -3.25 -20.86 3.06
C ASN A 299 -4.59 -21.55 3.27
N LYS A 300 -4.69 -22.80 2.83
CA LYS A 300 -5.92 -23.62 2.93
C LYS A 300 -6.47 -23.76 4.36
N ASP A 301 -5.64 -23.60 5.39
CA ASP A 301 -6.02 -23.85 6.78
C ASP A 301 -6.64 -22.61 7.43
N ASN A 302 -6.27 -21.39 6.99
CA ASN A 302 -6.71 -20.13 7.61
C ASN A 302 -7.38 -19.12 6.65
N TRP A 303 -7.55 -19.43 5.36
CA TRP A 303 -8.08 -18.46 4.37
C TRP A 303 -9.40 -17.79 4.76
N LYS A 304 -10.28 -18.48 5.50
CA LYS A 304 -11.58 -17.94 5.95
C LYS A 304 -11.44 -16.73 6.87
N GLU A 305 -10.33 -16.59 7.58
CA GLU A 305 -10.02 -15.44 8.44
C GLU A 305 -9.76 -14.17 7.60
N TYR A 306 -9.40 -14.34 6.32
CA TYR A 306 -9.03 -13.28 5.39
C TYR A 306 -10.07 -13.08 4.28
N ALA A 307 -11.24 -13.71 4.41
CA ALA A 307 -12.30 -13.61 3.41
C ALA A 307 -12.77 -12.15 3.25
N ALA A 308 -13.15 -11.80 2.01
CA ALA A 308 -13.57 -10.47 1.62
C ALA A 308 -14.67 -9.89 2.53
N GLY A 309 -14.59 -8.60 2.82
CA GLY A 309 -15.57 -7.88 3.63
C GLY A 309 -15.33 -7.95 5.14
N SER A 310 -14.33 -8.69 5.60
CA SER A 310 -13.86 -8.61 6.98
C SER A 310 -13.21 -7.25 7.22
N ARG A 311 -13.78 -6.46 8.15
CA ARG A 311 -13.28 -5.13 8.57
C ARG A 311 -12.96 -5.13 10.05
N ASP A 312 -12.06 -4.25 10.46
CA ASP A 312 -11.65 -4.10 11.85
C ASP A 312 -12.76 -3.47 12.69
N LYS A 313 -13.40 -4.29 13.54
CA LYS A 313 -14.46 -3.87 14.46
C LYS A 313 -13.95 -2.99 15.61
N GLY A 314 -12.64 -2.89 15.78
CA GLY A 314 -11.98 -1.95 16.70
C GLY A 314 -12.13 -0.49 16.28
N ILE A 315 -12.50 -0.23 15.02
CA ILE A 315 -12.70 1.12 14.49
C ILE A 315 -14.19 1.40 14.34
N LYS A 316 -14.64 2.47 15.00
CA LYS A 316 -16.05 2.84 15.12
C LYS A 316 -16.26 4.30 14.76
N GLN A 317 -17.51 4.67 14.53
CA GLN A 317 -17.92 6.02 14.22
C GLN A 317 -17.53 6.98 15.34
N THR A 318 -16.68 7.96 15.01
CA THR A 318 -16.28 9.05 15.89
C THR A 318 -17.26 10.23 15.78
N THR A 319 -17.19 11.13 16.76
CA THR A 319 -17.86 12.45 16.73
C THR A 319 -16.88 13.58 16.40
N ALA A 320 -15.72 13.26 15.82
CA ALA A 320 -14.69 14.23 15.46
C ALA A 320 -15.21 15.25 14.43
N GLU A 321 -14.64 16.46 14.45
CA GLU A 321 -14.93 17.46 13.43
C GLU A 321 -14.54 16.93 12.04
N LYS A 322 -15.41 17.11 11.06
CA LYS A 322 -15.16 16.67 9.69
C LYS A 322 -13.94 17.40 9.11
N LYS A 323 -12.99 16.64 8.57
CA LYS A 323 -11.83 17.15 7.84
C LYS A 323 -11.78 16.60 6.42
N LYS A 324 -11.13 17.31 5.51
CA LYS A 324 -10.98 16.96 4.10
C LYS A 324 -9.55 16.51 3.81
N VAL A 325 -9.42 15.33 3.24
CA VAL A 325 -8.12 14.77 2.80
C VAL A 325 -8.17 14.54 1.31
N ILE A 326 -7.14 14.97 0.59
CA ILE A 326 -6.89 14.51 -0.77
C ILE A 326 -5.85 13.39 -0.73
N LEU A 327 -6.12 12.32 -1.46
CA LEU A 327 -5.29 11.14 -1.51
C LEU A 327 -4.98 10.77 -2.97
N THR A 328 -3.73 10.46 -3.28
CA THR A 328 -3.33 9.93 -4.59
C THR A 328 -3.22 8.42 -4.56
N ILE A 329 -3.55 7.76 -5.67
CA ILE A 329 -3.25 6.35 -5.96
C ILE A 329 -2.44 6.34 -7.24
N TYR A 330 -1.27 5.72 -7.22
CA TYR A 330 -0.32 5.83 -8.32
C TYR A 330 -0.85 5.24 -9.64
N ASN A 331 -1.63 4.17 -9.54
CA ASN A 331 -2.15 3.39 -10.67
C ASN A 331 -3.57 2.93 -10.39
N SER A 332 -4.54 3.38 -11.19
CA SER A 332 -5.92 2.92 -11.09
C SER A 332 -6.13 1.45 -11.50
N ALA A 333 -5.19 0.88 -12.26
CA ALA A 333 -5.22 -0.52 -12.70
C ALA A 333 -4.49 -1.47 -11.73
N ASP A 334 -3.86 -0.96 -10.67
CA ASP A 334 -3.27 -1.83 -9.64
C ASP A 334 -4.38 -2.59 -8.90
N ASN A 335 -4.35 -3.91 -8.98
CA ASN A 335 -5.41 -4.76 -8.44
C ASN A 335 -5.47 -4.70 -6.90
N PHE A 336 -4.34 -4.62 -6.20
CA PHE A 336 -4.32 -4.51 -4.75
C PHE A 336 -4.90 -3.17 -4.27
N LEU A 337 -4.48 -2.06 -4.88
CA LEU A 337 -4.98 -0.73 -4.51
C LEU A 337 -6.46 -0.56 -4.85
N SER A 338 -6.90 -1.01 -6.02
CA SER A 338 -8.28 -0.85 -6.48
C SER A 338 -9.27 -1.76 -5.75
N SER A 339 -8.90 -3.02 -5.46
CA SER A 339 -9.82 -4.02 -4.90
C SER A 339 -9.73 -4.19 -3.37
N SER A 340 -8.60 -3.82 -2.77
CA SER A 340 -8.34 -4.03 -1.33
C SER A 340 -8.18 -2.70 -0.59
N TYR A 341 -7.21 -1.87 -1.00
CA TYR A 341 -6.82 -0.67 -0.26
C TYR A 341 -7.88 0.45 -0.32
N LEU A 342 -8.33 0.81 -1.52
CA LEU A 342 -9.31 1.88 -1.71
C LEU A 342 -10.66 1.54 -1.04
N PRO A 343 -11.20 0.31 -1.12
CA PRO A 343 -12.37 -0.07 -0.33
C PRO A 343 -12.18 0.04 1.18
N ALA A 344 -10.99 -0.30 1.71
CA ALA A 344 -10.67 -0.11 3.13
C ALA A 344 -10.65 1.38 3.50
N LEU A 345 -9.98 2.23 2.72
CA LEU A 345 -9.98 3.68 2.92
C LEU A 345 -11.39 4.27 2.94
N ASN A 346 -12.22 3.90 1.97
CA ASN A 346 -13.61 4.36 1.86
C ASN A 346 -14.49 3.89 3.03
N TYR A 347 -14.16 2.73 3.63
CA TYR A 347 -14.85 2.23 4.82
C TYR A 347 -14.45 3.02 6.08
N TYR A 348 -13.14 3.21 6.33
CA TYR A 348 -12.65 3.81 7.58
C TYR A 348 -12.71 5.34 7.60
N ALA A 349 -12.57 6.03 6.46
CA ALA A 349 -12.57 7.49 6.39
C ALA A 349 -13.83 8.13 7.04
N PRO A 350 -15.08 7.74 6.71
CA PRO A 350 -16.26 8.32 7.34
C PRO A 350 -16.35 8.02 8.84
N LEU A 351 -15.86 6.85 9.29
CA LEU A 351 -15.82 6.50 10.72
C LEU A 351 -14.92 7.48 11.49
N LEU A 352 -13.82 7.92 10.89
CA LEU A 352 -12.85 8.86 11.49
C LEU A 352 -13.18 10.34 11.23
N GLY A 353 -14.37 10.64 10.67
CA GLY A 353 -14.75 12.01 10.35
C GLY A 353 -13.92 12.62 9.21
N ILE A 354 -13.47 11.81 8.25
CA ILE A 354 -12.67 12.24 7.11
C ILE A 354 -13.52 12.15 5.84
N THR A 355 -13.63 13.26 5.12
CA THR A 355 -14.07 13.29 3.73
C THR A 355 -12.85 13.08 2.84
N LEU A 356 -12.80 11.94 2.15
CA LEU A 356 -11.67 11.54 1.31
C LEU A 356 -11.95 11.85 -0.17
N ASN A 357 -11.07 12.63 -0.78
CA ASN A 357 -11.06 12.87 -2.22
C ASN A 357 -9.90 12.10 -2.84
N VAL A 358 -10.21 11.07 -3.62
CA VAL A 358 -9.19 10.20 -4.23
C VAL A 358 -8.95 10.60 -5.68
N VAL A 359 -7.69 10.78 -6.05
CA VAL A 359 -7.26 10.94 -7.43
C VAL A 359 -6.33 9.79 -7.81
N GLN A 360 -6.44 9.30 -9.05
CA GLN A 360 -5.74 8.09 -9.47
C GLN A 360 -4.92 8.35 -10.74
N GLY A 361 -3.69 7.85 -10.77
CA GLY A 361 -2.78 7.92 -11.90
C GLY A 361 -2.89 6.73 -12.86
N ASP A 362 -1.95 6.69 -13.79
CA ASP A 362 -1.80 5.66 -14.83
C ASP A 362 -0.73 4.61 -14.49
N GLY A 363 -0.04 4.76 -13.35
CA GLY A 363 1.06 3.91 -12.93
C GLY A 363 2.38 4.11 -13.67
N GLN A 364 2.44 5.06 -14.61
CA GLN A 364 3.58 5.30 -15.50
C GLN A 364 4.22 6.66 -15.29
N ASN A 365 3.39 7.69 -15.39
CA ASN A 365 3.80 9.08 -15.42
C ASN A 365 3.42 9.73 -14.09
N GLU A 366 4.38 10.33 -13.40
CA GLU A 366 4.10 11.05 -12.15
C GLU A 366 3.09 12.19 -12.37
N SER A 367 3.14 12.84 -13.55
CA SER A 367 2.20 13.87 -13.97
C SER A 367 0.74 13.41 -13.93
N SER A 368 0.46 12.13 -14.19
CA SER A 368 -0.89 11.57 -14.15
C SER A 368 -1.54 11.66 -12.76
N CYS A 369 -0.72 11.71 -11.70
CA CYS A 369 -1.11 12.01 -10.33
C CYS A 369 -0.97 13.49 -10.01
N LEU A 370 0.19 14.09 -10.29
CA LEU A 370 0.52 15.47 -9.92
C LEU A 370 -0.47 16.47 -10.51
N ASP A 371 -0.92 16.30 -11.76
CA ASP A 371 -1.87 17.22 -12.40
C ASP A 371 -3.26 17.18 -11.75
N LYS A 372 -3.61 16.05 -11.11
CA LYS A 372 -4.84 15.87 -10.34
C LYS A 372 -4.67 16.28 -8.87
N PHE A 373 -3.44 16.29 -8.37
CA PHE A 373 -3.07 16.79 -7.05
C PHE A 373 -3.00 18.33 -7.06
N THR A 374 -4.16 18.97 -7.11
CA THR A 374 -4.32 20.42 -7.24
C THR A 374 -5.43 20.95 -6.32
N ASN A 375 -5.63 22.28 -6.31
CA ASN A 375 -6.58 22.97 -5.42
C ASN A 375 -6.32 22.67 -3.93
N LEU A 376 -5.04 22.59 -3.56
CA LEU A 376 -4.55 22.05 -2.29
C LEU A 376 -4.98 22.87 -1.06
N ASN A 377 -5.35 24.13 -1.26
CA ASN A 377 -5.93 25.01 -0.23
C ASN A 377 -7.28 24.52 0.30
N ASN A 378 -8.00 23.67 -0.45
CA ASN A 378 -9.31 23.15 -0.07
C ASN A 378 -9.27 21.95 0.89
N TYR A 379 -8.07 21.47 1.23
CA TYR A 379 -7.84 20.27 2.03
C TYR A 379 -7.12 20.58 3.33
N ASP A 380 -7.42 19.80 4.35
CA ASP A 380 -6.82 19.89 5.69
C ASP A 380 -5.53 19.07 5.78
N ALA A 381 -5.41 18.00 4.98
CA ALA A 381 -4.22 17.15 4.92
C ALA A 381 -4.10 16.36 3.61
N TYR A 382 -2.96 15.68 3.43
CA TYR A 382 -2.57 15.00 2.19
C TYR A 382 -2.11 13.56 2.46
N ALA A 383 -2.50 12.63 1.58
CA ALA A 383 -1.95 11.27 1.55
C ALA A 383 -1.44 10.94 0.14
N ILE A 384 -0.19 10.51 0.01
CA ILE A 384 0.47 10.37 -1.30
C ILE A 384 0.96 8.94 -1.50
N ASN A 385 0.49 8.36 -2.60
CA ASN A 385 1.03 7.17 -3.22
C ASN A 385 1.58 7.57 -4.59
N MET A 386 2.91 7.56 -4.70
CA MET A 386 3.67 8.11 -5.83
C MET A 386 3.86 7.07 -6.92
N VAL A 387 3.98 7.49 -8.18
CA VAL A 387 4.33 6.56 -9.26
C VAL A 387 5.78 6.10 -9.13
N LYS A 388 6.72 7.02 -8.92
CA LYS A 388 8.14 6.75 -8.69
C LYS A 388 8.49 7.01 -7.23
N THR A 389 9.28 6.12 -6.64
CA THR A 389 9.64 6.22 -5.22
C THR A 389 10.55 7.42 -4.92
N ASN A 390 11.20 8.01 -5.94
CA ASN A 390 12.02 9.21 -5.81
C ASN A 390 11.29 10.52 -6.17
N SER A 391 9.97 10.50 -6.37
CA SER A 391 9.19 11.70 -6.75
C SER A 391 8.63 12.49 -5.56
N GLY A 392 9.12 12.22 -4.33
CA GLY A 392 8.63 12.91 -3.13
C GLY A 392 8.72 14.44 -3.27
N ALA A 393 9.85 14.95 -3.75
CA ALA A 393 10.06 16.38 -3.97
C ALA A 393 9.02 17.02 -4.90
N ASP A 394 8.53 16.31 -5.93
CA ASP A 394 7.55 16.85 -6.89
C ASP A 394 6.21 17.19 -6.22
N TYR A 395 5.80 16.38 -5.24
CA TYR A 395 4.60 16.63 -4.43
C TYR A 395 4.83 17.75 -3.42
N LEU A 396 5.99 17.77 -2.78
CA LEU A 396 6.33 18.78 -1.78
C LEU A 396 6.46 20.17 -2.40
N ASP A 397 6.94 20.27 -3.64
CA ASP A 397 7.02 21.52 -4.39
C ASP A 397 5.65 22.18 -4.58
N LYS A 398 4.60 21.38 -4.77
CA LYS A 398 3.21 21.88 -4.84
C LYS A 398 2.67 22.39 -3.50
N LEU A 399 3.29 21.99 -2.39
CA LEU A 399 2.89 22.34 -1.03
C LEU A 399 3.69 23.50 -0.42
N LYS A 400 4.77 23.95 -1.07
CA LYS A 400 5.66 25.02 -0.58
C LYS A 400 4.94 26.32 -0.24
N TYR A 401 3.85 26.65 -0.94
CA TYR A 401 3.18 27.95 -0.87
C TYR A 401 1.69 27.86 -0.49
#